data_AF-A0A2G5U119-F1
#
_entry.id   AF-A0A2G5U119-F1
#
_cell.length_a   1.000
_cell.length_b   1.000
_cell.length_c   1.000
_cell.angle_alpha   90.00
_cell.angle_beta   90.00
_cell.angle_gamma   90.00
#
_symmetry.space_group_name_H-M   'P 1'
#
loop_
_entity.id
_entity.type
_entity.pdbx_description
1 polymer ?
#
loop_
_entity_poly.entity_id
_entity_poly.type
_entity_poly.pdbx_seq_one_letter_code
_entity_poly.pdbx_strand_id
1 'polypeptide(L)'
;MMFSSPVLKEKALARGKSIYPKVTVFSEILPLASKNRVQAGQKPRAASSSCTQELQALFGCLKKWEFDDVPCAKQHTLYMDCVHKGAEEAAAYREAARKGTLGETGAGGKQSMTSAQFNKIQKLFPQPDLGQQPYRQMKRLPTQDYADDTFHRKHWPGKRS
;
A
#
# COMPACT_ATOMS: atom_id res chain seq x y z
N MET A 1 16.34 -51.13 9.41
CA MET A 1 15.83 -49.90 8.77
C MET A 1 16.98 -48.92 8.72
N MET A 2 17.57 -48.72 7.55
CA MET A 2 18.68 -47.78 7.34
C MET A 2 18.09 -46.38 7.24
N PHE A 3 18.25 -45.56 8.28
CA PHE A 3 17.90 -44.15 8.22
C PHE A 3 18.85 -43.46 7.23
N SER A 4 18.31 -43.00 6.12
CA SER A 4 18.99 -42.18 5.12
C SER A 4 19.38 -40.85 5.77
N SER A 5 20.59 -40.78 6.31
CA SER A 5 21.22 -39.51 6.69
C SER A 5 21.22 -38.55 5.50
N PRO A 6 20.89 -37.26 5.67
CA PRO A 6 20.96 -36.29 4.58
C PRO A 6 22.40 -36.19 4.08
N VAL A 7 22.60 -36.51 2.81
CA VAL A 7 23.91 -36.64 2.13
C VAL A 7 24.62 -35.30 1.91
N LEU A 8 24.08 -34.19 2.41
CA LEU A 8 24.70 -32.88 2.29
C LEU A 8 25.29 -32.45 3.64
N LYS A 9 26.43 -33.07 3.98
CA LYS A 9 27.34 -32.52 5.00
C LYS A 9 27.77 -31.12 4.56
N GLU A 10 27.45 -30.11 5.36
CA GLU A 10 27.91 -28.71 5.22
C GLU A 10 29.44 -28.59 4.99
N LYS A 11 30.21 -29.59 5.43
CA LYS A 11 31.66 -29.66 5.26
C LYS A 11 32.13 -29.96 3.83
N ALA A 12 31.26 -30.42 2.93
CA ALA A 12 31.61 -30.65 1.52
C ALA A 12 31.59 -29.36 0.67
N LEU A 13 30.84 -28.34 1.10
CA LEU A 13 30.80 -27.01 0.46
C LEU A 13 32.02 -26.14 0.79
N ALA A 14 32.82 -26.51 1.79
CA ALA A 14 33.95 -25.72 2.27
C ALA A 14 35.21 -25.76 1.39
N ARG A 15 35.24 -26.58 0.33
CA ARG A 15 36.41 -26.69 -0.57
C ARG A 15 36.14 -26.10 -1.96
N GLY A 16 36.43 -24.80 -2.10
CA GLY A 16 37.05 -24.25 -3.32
C GLY A 16 36.18 -23.56 -4.37
N LYS A 17 34.86 -23.46 -4.19
CA LYS A 17 34.00 -22.68 -5.11
C LYS A 17 33.19 -21.66 -4.33
N SER A 18 33.17 -20.40 -4.80
CA SER A 18 32.32 -19.38 -4.21
C SER A 18 30.87 -19.85 -4.27
N ILE A 19 30.19 -19.81 -3.13
CA ILE A 19 28.76 -20.17 -3.01
C ILE A 19 27.89 -19.24 -3.88
N TYR A 20 28.40 -18.05 -4.20
CA TYR A 20 27.76 -17.09 -5.07
C TYR A 20 28.08 -17.35 -6.54
N PRO A 21 27.09 -17.23 -7.43
CA PRO A 21 27.30 -17.37 -8.87
C PRO A 21 28.22 -16.25 -9.37
N LYS A 22 29.04 -16.56 -10.40
CA LYS A 22 29.96 -15.59 -11.01
C LYS A 22 29.25 -14.47 -11.77
N VAL A 23 28.02 -14.73 -12.23
CA VAL A 23 27.15 -13.78 -12.93
C VAL A 23 25.86 -13.65 -12.13
N THR A 24 25.51 -12.43 -11.75
CA THR A 24 24.27 -12.15 -11.02
C THR A 24 23.24 -11.58 -11.98
N VAL A 25 22.22 -12.37 -12.31
CA VAL A 25 21.09 -11.93 -13.16
C VAL A 25 20.07 -11.14 -12.36
N PHE A 26 19.92 -11.49 -11.08
CA PHE A 26 18.99 -10.86 -10.16
C PHE A 26 19.60 -10.87 -8.75
N SER A 27 19.38 -9.80 -8.00
CA SER A 27 19.80 -9.70 -6.60
C SER A 27 18.64 -9.28 -5.72
N GLU A 28 18.34 -10.11 -4.74
CA GLU A 28 17.27 -9.85 -3.76
C GLU A 28 17.74 -8.82 -2.74
N ILE A 29 17.25 -7.59 -2.88
CA ILE A 29 17.42 -6.53 -1.85
C ILE A 29 16.44 -6.76 -0.69
N LEU A 30 15.24 -7.26 -1.03
CA LEU A 30 14.20 -7.66 -0.09
C LEU A 30 13.90 -9.14 -0.34
N PRO A 31 13.50 -9.90 0.69
CA PRO A 31 13.09 -11.29 0.49
C PRO A 31 11.92 -11.32 -0.51
N LEU A 32 11.89 -12.30 -1.43
CA LEU A 32 10.76 -12.53 -2.33
C LEU A 32 9.57 -13.16 -1.59
N ALA A 33 9.15 -12.48 -0.53
CA ALA A 33 7.96 -12.79 0.22
C ALA A 33 6.93 -11.69 -0.03
N SER A 34 5.70 -12.12 -0.28
CA SER A 34 4.56 -11.23 -0.33
C SER A 34 4.33 -10.55 1.02
N LYS A 35 3.62 -9.42 1.01
CA LYS A 35 3.13 -8.79 2.23
C LYS A 35 1.67 -9.15 2.42
N ASN A 36 1.22 -9.20 3.68
CA ASN A 36 -0.20 -9.34 4.03
C ASN A 36 -1.00 -8.03 3.86
N ARG A 37 -0.45 -7.07 3.11
CA ARG A 37 -1.16 -5.86 2.69
C ARG A 37 -0.64 -5.36 1.35
N VAL A 38 -1.56 -4.87 0.53
CA VAL A 38 -1.28 -4.06 -0.65
C VAL A 38 -1.35 -2.58 -0.27
N GLN A 39 -0.40 -1.81 -0.77
CA GLN A 39 -0.44 -0.35 -0.68
C GLN A 39 -1.31 0.16 -1.81
N ALA A 40 -2.31 0.98 -1.50
CA ALA A 40 -3.08 1.68 -2.52
C ALA A 40 -2.13 2.62 -3.28
N GLY A 41 -1.87 2.33 -4.56
CA GLY A 41 -0.92 3.09 -5.38
C GLY A 41 -1.43 4.49 -5.75
N GLN A 42 -2.74 4.69 -5.77
CA GLN A 42 -3.39 5.97 -6.05
C GLN A 42 -4.32 6.31 -4.88
N LYS A 43 -4.21 7.53 -4.36
CA LYS A 43 -5.21 8.03 -3.41
C LYS A 43 -6.52 8.18 -4.16
N PRO A 44 -7.62 7.54 -3.71
CA PRO A 44 -8.88 7.65 -4.41
C PRO A 44 -9.30 9.13 -4.33
N ARG A 45 -9.37 9.79 -5.50
CA ARG A 45 -9.81 11.18 -5.61
C ARG A 45 -11.31 11.15 -5.79
N ALA A 46 -12.02 11.78 -4.86
CA ALA A 46 -13.43 12.07 -5.07
C ALA A 46 -13.53 12.98 -6.30
N ALA A 47 -14.44 12.66 -7.21
CA ALA A 47 -14.85 13.57 -8.28
C ALA A 47 -15.74 14.66 -7.67
N SER A 48 -15.20 15.47 -6.76
CA SER A 48 -15.91 16.63 -6.22
C SER A 48 -15.97 17.72 -7.29
N SER A 49 -17.13 18.34 -7.45
CA SER A 49 -17.27 19.58 -8.20
C SER A 49 -16.29 20.61 -7.62
N SER A 50 -15.40 21.13 -8.46
CA SER A 50 -14.60 22.28 -8.05
C SER A 50 -15.59 23.45 -8.02
N CYS A 51 -15.89 24.01 -6.84
CA CYS A 51 -16.82 25.15 -6.59
C CYS A 51 -16.40 26.47 -7.28
N THR A 52 -15.77 26.36 -8.45
CA THR A 52 -15.18 27.39 -9.28
C THR A 52 -16.23 28.32 -9.87
N GLN A 53 -17.42 27.82 -10.18
CA GLN A 53 -18.53 28.63 -10.70
C GLN A 53 -19.01 29.65 -9.64
N GLU A 54 -19.30 29.18 -8.42
CA GLU A 54 -19.72 30.04 -7.32
C GLU A 54 -18.59 31.00 -6.89
N LEU A 55 -17.35 30.52 -6.91
CA LEU A 55 -16.18 31.35 -6.61
C LEU A 55 -15.99 32.49 -7.63
N GLN A 56 -16.20 32.21 -8.92
CA GLN A 56 -16.16 33.23 -9.97
C GLN A 56 -17.29 34.25 -9.80
N ALA A 57 -18.49 33.82 -9.41
CA ALA A 57 -19.61 34.71 -9.12
C ALA A 57 -19.33 35.63 -7.91
N LEU A 58 -18.70 35.10 -6.87
CA LEU A 58 -18.27 35.86 -5.69
C LEU A 58 -17.24 36.92 -6.08
N PHE A 59 -16.18 36.54 -6.80
CA PHE A 59 -15.17 37.50 -7.27
C PHE A 59 -15.76 38.55 -8.23
N GLY A 60 -16.74 38.18 -9.04
CA GLY A 60 -17.48 39.10 -9.89
C GLY A 60 -18.29 40.14 -9.10
N CYS A 61 -18.77 39.79 -7.91
CA CYS A 61 -19.45 40.71 -7.00
C CYS A 61 -18.45 41.60 -6.26
N LEU A 62 -17.41 41.01 -5.66
CA LEU A 62 -16.38 41.75 -4.92
C LEU A 62 -15.69 42.80 -5.77
N LYS A 63 -15.41 42.49 -7.04
CA LYS A 63 -14.82 43.45 -7.99
C LYS A 63 -15.71 44.67 -8.24
N LYS A 64 -17.03 44.56 -8.12
CA LYS A 64 -17.97 45.68 -8.35
C LYS A 64 -18.06 46.62 -7.14
N TRP A 65 -17.74 46.14 -5.95
CA TRP A 65 -17.91 46.85 -4.69
C TRP A 65 -16.59 47.07 -3.95
N GLU A 66 -15.47 47.17 -4.67
CA GLU A 66 -14.13 47.38 -4.08
C GLU A 66 -13.78 46.40 -2.94
N PHE A 67 -14.27 45.17 -3.03
CA PHE A 67 -14.10 44.10 -2.04
C PHE A 67 -14.90 44.25 -0.73
N ASP A 68 -15.96 45.04 -0.71
CA ASP A 68 -16.93 45.02 0.39
C ASP A 68 -17.78 43.73 0.37
N ASP A 69 -17.74 42.96 1.47
CA ASP A 69 -18.44 41.67 1.59
C ASP A 69 -19.95 41.82 1.86
N VAL A 70 -20.38 42.94 2.46
CA VAL A 70 -21.79 43.21 2.84
C VAL A 70 -22.76 43.07 1.66
N PRO A 71 -22.52 43.69 0.48
CA PRO A 71 -23.39 43.54 -0.69
C PRO A 71 -23.29 42.16 -1.36
N CYS A 72 -22.24 41.39 -1.08
CA CYS A 72 -21.95 40.10 -1.71
C CYS A 72 -22.31 38.88 -0.84
N ALA A 73 -23.06 39.09 0.25
CA ALA A 73 -23.44 38.04 1.19
C ALA A 73 -24.14 36.83 0.52
N LYS A 74 -24.94 37.06 -0.52
CA LYS A 74 -25.67 35.98 -1.23
C LYS A 74 -24.72 35.04 -1.99
N GLN A 75 -23.74 35.60 -2.69
CA GLN A 75 -22.72 34.84 -3.42
C GLN A 75 -21.79 34.12 -2.46
N HIS A 76 -21.50 34.75 -1.31
CA HIS A 76 -20.71 34.14 -0.25
C HIS A 76 -21.41 32.90 0.35
N THR A 77 -22.72 32.98 0.65
CA THR A 77 -23.48 31.82 1.16
C THR A 77 -23.52 30.68 0.15
N LEU A 78 -23.76 30.98 -1.13
CA LEU A 78 -23.78 29.95 -2.19
C LEU A 78 -22.43 29.25 -2.35
N TYR A 79 -21.33 30.01 -2.28
CA TYR A 79 -19.99 29.46 -2.30
C TYR A 79 -19.74 28.53 -1.09
N MET A 80 -20.07 28.99 0.13
CA MET A 80 -19.88 28.20 1.34
C MET A 80 -20.73 26.93 1.33
N ASP A 81 -21.98 27.00 0.87
CA ASP A 81 -22.84 25.82 0.72
C ASP A 81 -22.23 24.79 -0.24
N CYS A 82 -21.64 25.24 -1.35
CA CYS A 82 -20.93 24.36 -2.28
C CYS A 82 -19.72 23.70 -1.61
N VAL A 83 -18.93 24.47 -0.86
CA VAL A 83 -17.74 23.95 -0.15
C VAL A 83 -18.15 22.93 0.91
N HIS A 84 -19.19 23.20 1.70
CA HIS A 84 -19.68 22.26 2.71
C HIS A 84 -20.18 20.96 2.09
N LYS A 85 -21.00 21.03 1.04
CA LYS A 85 -21.47 19.84 0.31
C LYS A 85 -20.30 19.04 -0.27
N GLY A 86 -19.33 19.71 -0.90
CA GLY A 86 -18.13 19.06 -1.43
C GLY A 86 -17.28 18.39 -0.35
N ALA A 87 -17.20 19.00 0.84
CA ALA A 87 -16.49 18.42 1.99
C ALA A 87 -17.22 17.17 2.54
N GLU A 88 -18.55 17.21 2.65
CA GLU A 88 -19.38 16.08 3.07
C GLU A 88 -19.28 14.91 2.09
N GLU A 89 -19.39 15.18 0.78
CA GLU A 89 -19.22 14.18 -0.28
C GLU A 89 -17.82 13.57 -0.26
N ALA A 90 -16.77 14.39 -0.07
CA ALA A 90 -15.40 13.91 0.05
C ALA A 90 -15.20 13.05 1.30
N ALA A 91 -15.84 13.40 2.42
CA ALA A 91 -15.80 12.61 3.64
C ALA A 91 -16.51 11.27 3.46
N ALA A 92 -17.72 11.27 2.89
CA ALA A 92 -18.48 10.06 2.58
C ALA A 92 -17.71 9.15 1.62
N TYR A 93 -17.07 9.71 0.59
CA TYR A 93 -16.23 8.97 -0.34
C TYR A 93 -15.02 8.34 0.35
N ARG A 94 -14.34 9.06 1.26
CA ARG A 94 -13.23 8.50 2.06
C ARG A 94 -13.69 7.36 2.96
N GLU A 95 -14.84 7.51 3.62
CA GLU A 95 -15.39 6.44 4.46
C GLU A 95 -15.75 5.20 3.65
N ALA A 96 -16.40 5.40 2.50
CA ALA A 96 -16.77 4.32 1.61
C ALA A 96 -15.53 3.63 1.01
N ALA A 97 -14.48 4.38 0.66
CA ALA A 97 -13.19 3.84 0.25
C ALA A 97 -12.52 3.02 1.37
N ARG A 98 -12.56 3.47 2.63
CA ARG A 98 -12.04 2.71 3.78
C ARG A 98 -12.82 1.43 4.03
N LYS A 99 -14.15 1.47 3.90
CA LYS A 99 -15.02 0.29 4.01
C LYS A 99 -14.82 -0.66 2.83
N GLY A 100 -14.33 -0.14 1.70
CA GLY A 100 -14.11 -0.86 0.46
C GLY A 100 -15.41 -1.10 -0.30
N THR A 101 -16.42 -0.24 -0.14
CA THR A 101 -17.73 -0.41 -0.79
C THR A 101 -17.76 0.11 -2.23
N LEU A 102 -16.95 1.13 -2.56
CA LEU A 102 -16.77 1.56 -3.94
C LEU A 102 -15.77 0.66 -4.63
N GLY A 103 -16.19 -0.13 -5.63
CA GLY A 103 -15.26 -0.85 -6.50
C GLY A 103 -14.31 0.12 -7.18
N GLU A 104 -13.00 -0.10 -7.05
CA GLU A 104 -12.01 0.61 -7.86
C GLU A 104 -12.22 0.12 -9.30
N THR A 105 -12.69 0.98 -10.20
CA THR A 105 -12.68 0.71 -11.65
C THR A 105 -11.22 0.59 -12.06
N GLY A 106 -10.74 -0.65 -12.16
CA GLY A 106 -9.41 -0.93 -12.65
C GLY A 106 -9.24 -0.39 -14.07
N ALA A 107 -7.99 -0.09 -14.45
CA ALA A 107 -7.64 0.25 -15.82
C ALA A 107 -8.18 -0.84 -16.77
N GLY A 108 -9.23 -0.52 -17.52
CA GLY A 108 -9.96 -1.48 -18.38
C GLY A 108 -11.46 -1.65 -18.10
N GLY A 109 -12.05 -0.87 -17.18
CA GLY A 109 -13.52 -0.82 -17.01
C GLY A 109 -14.15 -2.05 -16.33
N LYS A 110 -13.33 -3.00 -15.87
CA LYS A 110 -13.78 -4.14 -15.06
C LYS A 110 -13.65 -3.78 -13.58
N GLN A 111 -14.69 -4.07 -12.79
CA GLN A 111 -14.67 -3.86 -11.35
C GLN A 111 -13.66 -4.83 -10.72
N SER A 112 -12.46 -4.32 -10.42
CA SER A 112 -11.50 -5.03 -9.58
C SER A 112 -11.85 -4.80 -8.11
N MET A 113 -11.63 -5.81 -7.26
CA MET A 113 -11.73 -5.65 -5.82
C MET A 113 -10.88 -4.48 -5.34
N THR A 114 -11.39 -3.71 -4.39
CA THR A 114 -10.60 -2.60 -3.81
C THR A 114 -9.42 -3.11 -3.02
N SER A 115 -8.37 -2.30 -2.97
CA SER A 115 -7.24 -2.54 -2.05
C SER A 115 -7.70 -2.80 -0.60
N ALA A 116 -8.74 -2.11 -0.13
CA ALA A 116 -9.32 -2.31 1.21
C ALA A 116 -9.99 -3.69 1.36
N GLN A 117 -10.76 -4.14 0.38
CA GLN A 117 -11.36 -5.47 0.37
C GLN A 117 -10.29 -6.57 0.28
N PHE A 118 -9.30 -6.39 -0.58
CA PHE A 118 -8.21 -7.36 -0.73
C PHE A 118 -7.37 -7.48 0.55
N ASN A 119 -7.10 -6.36 1.21
CA ASN A 119 -6.43 -6.33 2.52
C ASN A 119 -7.25 -7.03 3.62
N LYS A 120 -8.58 -7.08 3.52
CA LYS A 120 -9.40 -7.90 4.45
C LYS A 120 -9.18 -9.39 4.19
N ILE A 121 -9.15 -9.84 2.94
CA ILE A 121 -8.87 -11.24 2.60
C ILE A 121 -7.47 -11.65 3.07
N GLN A 122 -6.46 -10.82 2.81
CA GLN A 122 -5.08 -11.11 3.24
C GLN A 122 -4.91 -11.14 4.77
N LYS A 123 -5.79 -10.49 5.53
CA LYS A 123 -5.81 -10.61 7.00
C LYS A 123 -6.42 -11.93 7.47
N LEU A 124 -7.44 -12.44 6.77
CA LEU A 124 -8.05 -13.73 7.07
C LEU A 124 -7.10 -14.88 6.74
N PHE A 125 -6.36 -14.74 5.63
CA PHE A 125 -5.40 -15.73 5.16
C PHE A 125 -4.01 -15.09 5.03
N PRO A 126 -3.31 -14.86 6.15
CA PRO A 126 -1.98 -14.30 6.13
C PRO A 126 -1.00 -15.29 5.48
N GLN A 127 -0.05 -14.77 4.72
CA GLN A 127 1.04 -15.58 4.22
C GLN A 127 1.98 -16.02 5.37
N PRO A 128 2.59 -17.21 5.25
CA PRO A 128 3.55 -17.72 6.23
C PRO A 128 4.73 -16.73 6.42
N ASP A 129 5.34 -16.77 7.61
CA ASP A 129 6.12 -15.72 8.31
C ASP A 129 7.28 -15.01 7.57
N LEU A 130 7.55 -15.36 6.32
CA LEU A 130 8.67 -14.86 5.53
C LEU A 130 8.64 -13.33 5.28
N GLY A 131 7.47 -12.69 5.45
CA GLY A 131 7.28 -11.24 5.32
C GLY A 131 7.25 -10.46 6.63
N GLN A 132 7.31 -11.13 7.79
CA GLN A 132 7.26 -10.49 9.11
C GLN A 132 8.68 -10.21 9.65
N GLN A 133 8.81 -9.28 10.60
CA GLN A 133 10.06 -9.16 11.35
C GLN A 133 10.23 -10.42 12.21
N PRO A 134 11.45 -10.97 12.36
CA PRO A 134 12.76 -10.41 11.98
C PRO A 134 13.22 -10.70 10.53
N TYR A 135 12.54 -11.59 9.81
CA TYR A 135 12.99 -12.14 8.52
C TYR A 135 13.04 -11.12 7.37
N ARG A 136 12.32 -10.00 7.49
CA ARG A 136 12.24 -8.93 6.48
C ARG A 136 13.60 -8.31 6.08
N GLN A 137 14.61 -8.36 6.95
CA GLN A 137 15.93 -7.72 6.72
C GLN A 137 17.07 -8.74 6.56
N MET A 138 16.77 -10.04 6.57
CA MET A 138 17.79 -11.08 6.55
C MET A 138 18.07 -11.54 5.12
N LYS A 139 19.35 -11.58 4.75
CA LYS A 139 19.80 -12.05 3.43
C LYS A 139 19.93 -13.58 3.45
N ARG A 140 19.26 -14.27 2.53
CA ARG A 140 19.31 -15.73 2.38
C ARG A 140 20.61 -16.16 1.69
N LEU A 141 21.04 -17.40 1.91
CA LEU A 141 22.07 -18.01 1.07
C LEU A 141 21.46 -18.44 -0.28
N PRO A 142 22.23 -18.41 -1.39
CA PRO A 142 21.74 -18.77 -2.72
C PRO A 142 21.16 -20.19 -2.88
N THR A 143 21.49 -21.12 -1.98
CA THR A 143 21.10 -22.53 -2.05
C THR A 143 19.91 -22.87 -1.14
N GLN A 144 19.26 -21.89 -0.53
CA GLN A 144 18.25 -22.11 0.52
C GLN A 144 16.82 -21.94 0.00
N ASP A 145 15.94 -22.83 0.44
CA ASP A 145 14.52 -22.79 0.09
C ASP A 145 13.78 -21.69 0.85
N TYR A 146 12.68 -21.19 0.27
CA TYR A 146 11.86 -20.13 0.85
C TYR A 146 11.15 -20.60 2.13
N ALA A 147 10.71 -21.86 2.17
CA ALA A 147 9.87 -22.45 3.20
C ALA A 147 10.56 -22.79 4.52
N ASP A 148 11.90 -22.89 4.54
CA ASP A 148 12.64 -23.30 5.73
C ASP A 148 12.84 -22.12 6.72
N ASP A 149 12.52 -22.33 8.01
CA ASP A 149 12.80 -21.37 9.09
C ASP A 149 14.31 -21.28 9.32
N THR A 150 14.96 -20.47 8.49
CA THR A 150 16.41 -20.41 8.29
C THR A 150 17.19 -20.08 9.56
N PHE A 151 16.53 -19.49 10.56
CA PHE A 151 17.20 -19.04 11.77
C PHE A 151 16.73 -19.73 13.03
N HIS A 152 15.69 -20.60 12.97
CA HIS A 152 15.04 -21.15 14.18
C HIS A 152 14.72 -20.05 15.20
N ARG A 153 14.47 -18.83 14.71
CA ARG A 153 14.34 -17.59 15.50
C ARG A 153 12.93 -17.04 15.44
N LYS A 154 11.95 -17.87 15.07
CA LYS A 154 10.53 -17.48 15.02
C LYS A 154 10.04 -16.88 16.35
N HIS A 155 10.69 -17.24 17.46
CA HIS A 155 10.38 -16.75 18.81
C HIS A 155 11.46 -15.84 19.42
N TRP A 156 12.48 -15.45 18.66
CA TRP A 156 13.63 -14.70 19.17
C TRP A 156 13.73 -13.33 18.49
N PRO A 157 13.65 -12.21 19.24
CA PRO A 157 13.79 -10.88 18.66
C PRO A 157 15.19 -10.73 18.05
N GLY A 158 15.24 -10.34 16.77
CA GLY A 158 16.49 -10.06 16.07
C GLY A 158 17.21 -8.86 16.70
N LYS A 159 18.55 -8.91 16.77
CA LYS A 159 19.34 -7.71 17.08
C LYS A 159 19.24 -6.75 15.90
N ARG A 160 18.96 -5.47 16.18
CA ARG A 160 19.10 -4.40 15.17
C ARG A 160 20.53 -4.41 14.64
N SER A 161 20.67 -4.50 13.32
CA SER A 161 21.86 -4.09 12.59
C SER A 161 22.01 -2.58 12.64
#